data_AF-A0AB35XU65-F1
#
_entry.id   AF-A0AB35XU65-F1
#
_cell.length_a   1.000
_cell.length_b   1.000
_cell.length_c   1.000
_cell.angle_alpha   90.00
_cell.angle_beta   90.00
_cell.angle_gamma   90.00
#
_symmetry.space_group_name_H-M   'P 1'
#
loop_
_entity.id
_entity.type
_entity.pdbx_description
1 polymer ?
#
loop_
_entity_poly.entity_id
_entity_poly.type
_entity_poly.pdbx_seq_one_letter_code
_entity_poly.pdbx_strand_id
1 'polypeptide(L)' 'MAIKSKARHDLTLRSIKREIAAGRDVAFWLDKAYMHYDNGLLTEDDIAEVEQLAQAYYDALDAEDKADQELKENVKIGA' A
#
# COMPACT_ATOMS: atom_id res chain seq x y z
N MET A 1 28.45 -11.51 -3.31
CA MET A 1 27.15 -11.34 -3.97
C MET A 1 26.16 -12.23 -3.23
N ALA A 2 25.24 -11.65 -2.44
CA ALA A 2 24.41 -12.44 -1.54
C ALA A 2 23.35 -13.19 -2.36
N ILE A 3 23.44 -14.53 -2.37
CA ILE A 3 22.33 -15.37 -2.79
C ILE A 3 21.25 -15.22 -1.71
N LYS A 4 20.36 -14.26 -1.88
CA LYS A 4 19.18 -14.16 -1.02
C LYS A 4 18.26 -15.32 -1.36
N SER A 5 17.76 -16.00 -0.33
CA SER A 5 16.87 -17.13 -0.51
C SER A 5 15.60 -16.69 -1.24
N LYS A 6 15.37 -17.24 -2.44
CA LYS A 6 14.15 -16.99 -3.23
C LYS A 6 12.87 -17.24 -2.42
N ALA A 7 12.87 -18.27 -1.59
CA ALA A 7 11.73 -18.56 -0.71
C ALA A 7 11.46 -17.43 0.29
N ARG A 8 12.50 -16.77 0.80
CA ARG A 8 12.36 -15.61 1.69
C ARG A 8 11.83 -14.40 0.95
N HIS A 9 12.37 -14.12 -0.23
CA HIS A 9 11.88 -13.06 -1.12
C HIS A 9 10.37 -13.22 -1.36
N ASP A 10 9.96 -14.38 -1.89
CA ASP A 10 8.58 -14.62 -2.31
C ASP A 10 7.61 -14.55 -1.13
N LEU A 11 8.00 -15.10 0.04
CA LEU A 11 7.18 -15.04 1.24
C LEU A 11 7.04 -13.60 1.78
N THR A 12 8.13 -12.84 1.82
CA THR A 12 8.13 -11.45 2.28
C THR A 12 7.27 -10.59 1.37
N LEU A 13 7.49 -10.65 0.05
CA LEU A 13 6.73 -9.88 -0.93
C LEU A 13 5.23 -10.22 -0.86
N ARG A 14 4.89 -11.51 -0.83
CA ARG A 14 3.49 -11.94 -0.73
C ARG A 14 2.82 -11.46 0.56
N SER A 15 3.53 -11.45 1.68
CA SER A 15 2.99 -10.92 2.94
C SER A 15 2.71 -9.43 2.82
N ILE A 16 3.66 -8.64 2.33
CA ILE A 16 3.51 -7.17 2.18
C ILE A 16 2.30 -6.85 1.29
N LYS A 17 2.24 -7.44 0.09
CA LYS A 17 1.14 -7.20 -0.86
C LYS A 17 -0.23 -7.58 -0.28
N ARG A 18 -0.31 -8.67 0.49
CA ARG A 18 -1.56 -9.11 1.14
C ARG A 18 -2.06 -8.11 2.19
N GLU A 19 -1.15 -7.54 2.97
CA GLU A 19 -1.51 -6.62 4.05
C GLU A 19 -1.96 -5.27 3.48
N ILE A 20 -1.26 -4.76 2.46
CA ILE A 20 -1.63 -3.53 1.74
C ILE A 20 -2.96 -3.70 1.03
N ALA A 21 -3.17 -4.80 0.30
CA ALA A 21 -4.44 -5.07 -0.38
C ALA A 21 -5.62 -5.21 0.58
N ALA A 22 -5.36 -5.47 1.86
CA ALA A 22 -6.39 -5.52 2.89
C ALA A 22 -6.52 -4.20 3.69
N GLY A 23 -5.82 -3.14 3.28
CA GLY A 23 -5.86 -1.82 3.93
C GLY A 23 -5.28 -1.80 5.35
N ARG A 24 -4.54 -2.84 5.77
CA ARG A 24 -4.01 -2.91 7.14
C ARG A 24 -2.70 -2.17 7.22
N ASP A 25 -2.70 -1.00 7.86
CA ASP A 25 -1.51 -0.18 8.13
C ASP A 25 -0.60 -0.03 6.89
N VAL A 26 -1.18 0.49 5.80
CA VAL A 26 -0.53 0.58 4.48
C VAL A 26 0.79 1.34 4.56
N ALA A 27 0.86 2.40 5.35
CA ALA A 27 2.08 3.18 5.56
C ALA A 27 3.19 2.33 6.18
N PHE A 28 2.89 1.53 7.22
CA PHE A 28 3.87 0.63 7.83
C PHE A 28 4.39 -0.43 6.86
N TRP A 29 3.50 -1.05 6.07
CA TRP A 29 3.92 -2.09 5.12
C TRP A 29 4.69 -1.53 3.93
N LEU A 30 4.40 -0.28 3.52
CA LEU A 30 5.18 0.44 2.52
C LEU A 30 6.58 0.77 3.03
N ASP A 31 6.71 1.32 4.24
CA ASP A 31 8.00 1.58 4.89
C ASP A 31 8.84 0.30 5.02
N LYS A 32 8.19 -0.79 5.43
CA LYS A 32 8.82 -2.11 5.52
C LYS A 32 9.28 -2.65 4.16
N ALA A 33 8.55 -2.37 3.08
CA ALA A 33 8.96 -2.75 1.73
C ALA A 33 10.27 -2.04 1.35
N TYR A 34 10.36 -0.72 1.57
CA TYR A 34 11.58 0.04 1.31
C TYR A 34 12.76 -0.43 2.17
N MET A 35 12.55 -0.76 3.45
CA MET A 35 13.60 -1.39 4.26
C MET A 35 14.10 -2.71 3.64
N HIS A 36 13.21 -3.49 3.03
CA HIS A 36 13.60 -4.72 2.32
C HIS A 36 14.27 -4.46 0.98
N TYR A 37 13.96 -3.36 0.30
CA TYR A 37 14.70 -2.90 -0.86
C TYR A 37 16.12 -2.44 -0.49
N ASP A 38 16.28 -1.62 0.55
CA ASP A 38 17.58 -1.11 0.99
C ASP A 38 18.55 -2.22 1.40
N ASN A 39 18.04 -3.26 2.07
CA ASN A 39 18.89 -4.39 2.40
C ASN A 39 19.18 -5.29 1.18
N GLY A 40 18.48 -5.10 0.06
CA GLY A 40 18.59 -5.79 -1.23
C GLY A 40 17.70 -7.02 -1.38
N LEU A 41 16.70 -7.22 -0.50
CA LEU A 41 15.83 -8.41 -0.49
C LEU A 41 14.73 -8.27 -1.52
N LEU A 42 14.20 -7.06 -1.70
CA LEU A 42 13.31 -6.71 -2.79
C LEU A 42 14.08 -5.94 -3.86
N THR A 43 13.55 -5.99 -5.07
CA THR A 43 14.04 -5.26 -6.24
C THR A 43 13.21 -4.00 -6.48
N GLU A 44 13.65 -3.16 -7.41
CA GLU A 44 12.89 -1.98 -7.84
C GLU A 44 11.51 -2.38 -8.39
N ASP A 45 11.43 -3.47 -9.16
CA ASP A 45 10.18 -3.98 -9.72
C ASP A 45 9.20 -4.40 -8.61
N ASP A 46 9.69 -5.07 -7.56
CA ASP A 46 8.87 -5.47 -6.42
C ASP A 46 8.31 -4.25 -5.67
N ILE A 47 9.11 -3.18 -5.55
CA ILE A 47 8.68 -1.92 -4.93
C ILE A 47 7.62 -1.24 -5.77
N ALA A 48 7.80 -1.16 -7.09
CA ALA A 48 6.79 -0.57 -7.98
C ALA A 48 5.44 -1.30 -7.87
N GLU A 49 5.43 -2.63 -7.77
CA GLU A 49 4.19 -3.39 -7.55
C GLU A 49 3.53 -3.10 -6.20
N VAL A 50 4.34 -2.89 -5.15
CA VAL A 50 3.86 -2.54 -3.81
C VAL A 50 3.30 -1.11 -3.77
N GLU A 51 3.98 -0.16 -4.40
CA GLU A 51 3.55 1.23 -4.55
C GLU A 51 2.21 1.32 -5.28
N GLN A 52 2.01 0.55 -6.36
CA GLN A 52 0.74 0.52 -7.07
C GLN A 52 -0.42 0.06 -6.19
N LEU A 53 -0.20 -0.93 -5.33
CA LEU A 53 -1.22 -1.38 -4.38
C LEU A 53 -1.52 -0.32 -3.31
N ALA A 54 -0.48 0.37 -2.81
CA ALA A 54 -0.65 1.45 -1.85
C ALA A 54 -1.37 2.66 -2.46
N GLN A 55 -1.03 3.02 -3.70
CA GLN A 55 -1.68 4.09 -4.44
C GLN A 55 -3.17 3.78 -4.62
N ALA A 56 -3.51 2.56 -5.06
CA ALA A 56 -4.91 2.15 -5.22
C ALA A 56 -5.71 2.24 -3.90
N TYR A 57 -5.07 1.96 -2.75
CA TYR A 57 -5.69 2.14 -1.44
C TYR A 57 -5.95 3.62 -1.13
N TYR A 58 -4.97 4.50 -1.33
CA TYR A 58 -5.14 5.93 -1.05
C TYR A 58 -6.10 6.61 -2.04
N ASP A 59 -6.11 6.20 -3.31
CA ASP A 59 -7.08 6.67 -4.29
C ASP A 59 -8.52 6.30 -3.89
N ALA A 60 -8.72 5.09 -3.34
CA ALA A 60 -10.02 4.67 -2.83
C ALA A 60 -10.47 5.47 -1.61
N LEU A 61 -9.55 5.73 -0.66
CA LEU A 61 -9.83 6.57 0.50
C LEU A 61 -10.19 8.01 0.12
N ASP A 62 -9.43 8.62 -0.80
CA ASP A 62 -9.71 9.99 -1.26
C ASP A 62 -11.06 10.08 -1.99
N ALA A 63 -11.46 9.04 -2.72
CA ALA A 63 -12.78 8.96 -3.33
C ALA A 63 -13.91 8.83 -2.30
N GLU A 64 -13.71 8.03 -1.24
CA GLU A 64 -14.66 7.91 -0.14
C GLU A 64 -14.81 9.23 0.64
N ASP A 65 -13.69 9.89 0.97
CA ASP A 65 -13.69 11.17 1.70
C ASP A 65 -14.42 12.28 0.92
N LYS A 66 -14.22 12.36 -0.40
CA LYS A 66 -14.93 13.31 -1.28
C LYS A 66 -16.44 13.07 -1.28
N ALA A 67 -16.87 11.81 -1.39
CA ALA A 67 -18.29 11.47 -1.37
C ALA A 67 -18.95 11.83 -0.03
N ASP A 68 -18.25 11.58 1.08
CA ASP A 68 -18.70 11.92 2.42
C ASP A 68 -18.81 13.45 2.64
N GLN A 69 -17.88 14.21 2.08
CA GLN A 69 -17.89 15.68 2.15
C GLN A 69 -19.06 16.28 1.36
N GLU A 70 -19.31 15.80 0.13
CA GLU A 70 -20.43 16.24 -0.70
C GLU A 70 -21.80 15.96 -0.03
N LEU A 71 -21.95 14.79 0.61
CA LEU A 71 -23.18 14.45 1.34
C LEU A 71 -23.42 15.40 2.52
N LYS A 72 -22.37 15.72 3.28
CA LYS A 72 -22.44 16.64 4.43
C LYS A 72 -22.77 18.08 4.01
N GLU A 73 -22.26 18.54 2.86
CA GLU A 73 -22.55 19.87 2.33
C GLU A 73 -23.99 19.99 1.84
N ASN A 74 -24.49 18.98 1.10
CA ASN A 74 -25.87 18.95 0.61
C ASN A 74 -26.91 18.93 1.75
N VAL A 75 -26.64 18.23 2.86
CA VAL A 75 -27.53 18.22 4.03
C VAL A 75 -27.57 19.58 4.75
N LYS A 76 -26.47 20.34 4.76
CA LYS A 76 -26.41 21.67 5.40
C LYS A 76 -27.15 22.77 4.64
N ILE A 77 -27.29 22.65 3.32
CA ILE A 77 -27.98 23.64 2.48
C ILE A 77 -29.51 23.39 2.47
N GLY A 78 -29.95 22.18 2.85
CA GLY A 78 -31.35 21.78 2.88
C GLY A 78 -32.09 21.96 4.21
N ALA A 79 -31.47 22.55 5.25
CA ALA A 79 -32.06 22.78 6.59
C ALA A 79 -32.14 24.28 6.92
#